data_AF-A0A654U5Y2-F1
#
_entry.id   AF-A0A654U5Y2-F1
#
_cell.length_a   1.000
_cell.length_b   1.000
_cell.length_c   1.000
_cell.angle_alpha   90.00
_cell.angle_beta   90.00
_cell.angle_gamma   90.00
#
_symmetry.space_group_name_H-M   'P 1'
#
loop_
_entity.id
_entity.type
_entity.pdbx_description
1 polymer ?
#
loop_
_entity_poly.entity_id
_entity_poly.type
_entity_poly.pdbx_seq_one_letter_code
_entity_poly.pdbx_strand_id
1 'polypeptide(L)'
;MLNTNQANPVPGDPTGDLAVAANARLALYSGGDYLLRRLTAEPATPAELRDAVRSLANALQELAVNYLAGAPDSVVTPLRLALERDTRAVDPLCV
;
A
#
# COMPACT_ATOMS: atom_id res chain seq x y z
N MET A 1 4.11 9.43 -7.57
CA MET A 1 3.01 8.45 -7.49
C MET A 1 1.82 9.14 -6.82
N LEU A 2 0.87 9.55 -7.67
CA LEU A 2 -0.45 10.10 -7.35
C LEU A 2 -1.39 8.99 -6.85
N ASN A 3 -2.56 9.36 -6.32
CA ASN A 3 -3.70 8.51 -5.94
C ASN A 3 -3.73 7.17 -6.67
N THR A 4 -3.99 6.07 -5.98
CA THR A 4 -3.87 4.73 -6.57
C THR A 4 -4.84 4.44 -7.72
N ASN A 5 -5.74 5.37 -8.12
CA ASN A 5 -6.43 5.31 -9.43
C ASN A 5 -7.09 6.63 -9.94
N GLN A 6 -6.94 7.78 -9.30
CA GLN A 6 -7.66 9.02 -9.69
C GLN A 6 -6.74 10.25 -9.66
N ALA A 7 -6.56 10.90 -10.81
CA ALA A 7 -5.88 12.20 -10.87
C ALA A 7 -6.74 13.29 -10.23
N ASN A 8 -6.11 14.37 -9.79
CA ASN A 8 -6.85 15.58 -9.44
C ASN A 8 -7.60 16.08 -10.69
N PRO A 9 -8.93 16.26 -10.66
CA PRO A 9 -9.70 16.70 -11.83
C PRO A 9 -9.37 18.13 -12.26
N VAL A 10 -8.80 18.96 -11.37
CA VAL A 10 -8.43 20.35 -11.64
C VAL A 10 -6.92 20.52 -11.44
N PRO A 11 -6.12 20.56 -12.53
CA PRO A 11 -4.68 20.73 -12.42
C PRO A 11 -4.30 22.02 -11.67
N GLY A 12 -3.39 21.90 -10.71
CA GLY A 12 -2.89 23.04 -9.94
C GLY A 12 -3.80 23.50 -8.80
N ASP A 13 -4.88 22.78 -8.49
CA ASP A 13 -5.65 22.97 -7.26
C ASP A 13 -4.95 22.28 -6.07
N PRO A 14 -4.36 23.04 -5.13
CA PRO A 14 -3.66 22.46 -3.98
C PRO A 14 -4.59 21.65 -3.08
N THR A 15 -5.88 21.99 -3.03
CA THR A 15 -6.87 21.26 -2.23
C THR A 15 -7.13 19.89 -2.85
N GLY A 16 -7.34 19.84 -4.16
CA GLY A 16 -7.47 18.59 -4.91
C GLY A 16 -6.23 17.70 -4.80
N ASP A 17 -5.03 18.29 -4.84
CA ASP A 17 -3.78 17.54 -4.70
C ASP A 17 -3.64 16.92 -3.30
N LEU A 18 -3.98 17.68 -2.25
CA LEU A 18 -4.01 17.19 -0.88
C LEU A 18 -5.07 16.11 -0.68
N ALA A 19 -6.26 16.27 -1.25
CA ALA A 19 -7.33 15.27 -1.19
C ALA A 19 -6.92 13.96 -1.87
N VAL A 20 -6.29 14.05 -3.05
CA VAL A 20 -5.69 12.91 -3.76
C VAL A 20 -4.66 12.19 -2.89
N ALA A 21 -3.74 12.94 -2.29
CA ALA A 21 -2.70 12.36 -1.45
C ALA A 21 -3.28 11.72 -0.17
N ALA A 22 -4.29 12.34 0.45
CA ALA A 22 -4.97 11.81 1.61
C ALA A 22 -5.68 10.47 1.29
N ASN A 23 -6.41 10.41 0.18
CA ASN A 23 -7.06 9.18 -0.26
C ASN A 23 -6.05 8.06 -0.56
N ALA A 24 -4.90 8.39 -1.17
CA ALA A 24 -3.83 7.43 -1.41
C ALA A 24 -3.31 6.81 -0.11
N ARG A 25 -3.05 7.64 0.91
CA ARG A 25 -2.59 7.20 2.24
C ARG A 25 -3.62 6.30 2.92
N LEU A 26 -4.89 6.68 2.85
CA LEU A 26 -5.99 5.88 3.40
C LEU A 26 -6.06 4.52 2.72
N ALA A 27 -6.03 4.48 1.38
CA ALA A 27 -6.10 3.24 0.60
C ALA A 27 -4.95 2.28 0.92
N LEU A 28 -3.72 2.79 1.09
CA LEU A 28 -2.57 1.99 1.50
C LEU A 28 -2.80 1.36 2.88
N TYR A 29 -3.16 2.17 3.87
CA TYR A 29 -3.36 1.68 5.25
C TYR A 29 -4.51 0.68 5.34
N SER A 30 -5.67 1.01 4.77
CA SER A 30 -6.85 0.15 4.81
C SER A 30 -6.67 -1.12 3.97
N GLY A 31 -5.93 -1.04 2.86
CA GLY A 31 -5.61 -2.20 2.03
C GLY A 31 -4.77 -3.22 2.79
N GLY A 32 -3.74 -2.77 3.51
CA GLY A 32 -2.94 -3.66 4.37
C GLY A 32 -3.75 -4.27 5.51
N ASP A 33 -4.55 -3.47 6.23
CA ASP A 33 -5.44 -3.98 7.30
C ASP A 33 -6.43 -5.03 6.78
N TYR A 34 -7.06 -4.78 5.62
CA TYR A 34 -7.97 -5.73 4.99
C TYR A 34 -7.29 -7.07 4.69
N LEU A 35 -6.10 -7.06 4.08
CA LEU A 35 -5.35 -8.27 3.76
C LEU A 35 -4.99 -9.08 5.01
N LEU A 36 -4.51 -8.42 6.07
CA LEU A 36 -4.16 -9.09 7.33
C LEU A 36 -5.38 -9.74 7.99
N ARG A 37 -6.52 -9.05 8.01
CA ARG A 37 -7.78 -9.61 8.52
C ARG A 37 -8.24 -10.81 7.69
N ARG A 38 -8.10 -10.74 6.37
CA ARG A 38 -8.46 -11.84 5.46
C ARG A 38 -7.59 -13.08 5.70
N LEU A 39 -6.27 -12.91 5.83
CA LEU A 39 -5.36 -14.01 6.17
C LEU A 39 -5.68 -14.64 7.53
N THR A 40 -6.11 -13.85 8.50
CA THR A 40 -6.53 -14.35 9.83
C THR A 40 -7.82 -15.15 9.75
N ALA A 41 -8.77 -14.72 8.91
CA ALA A 41 -10.04 -15.42 8.69
C ALA A 41 -9.90 -16.71 7.85
N GLU A 42 -8.85 -16.83 7.05
CA GLU A 42 -8.62 -17.94 6.12
C GLU A 42 -7.36 -18.74 6.50
N PRO A 43 -7.38 -19.53 7.60
CA PRO A 43 -6.20 -20.21 8.13
C PRO A 43 -5.65 -21.31 7.20
N ALA A 44 -6.45 -21.78 6.25
CA ALA A 44 -6.06 -22.77 5.25
C ALA A 44 -5.27 -22.18 4.06
N THR A 45 -5.00 -20.87 4.05
CA THR A 45 -4.17 -20.22 3.02
C THR A 45 -2.79 -20.92 2.95
N PRO A 46 -2.32 -21.35 1.75
CA PRO A 46 -1.00 -21.93 1.60
C PRO A 46 0.08 -21.04 2.20
N ALA A 47 1.05 -21.64 2.90
CA ALA A 47 2.03 -20.90 3.70
C ALA A 47 2.78 -19.83 2.87
N GLU A 48 3.19 -20.18 1.66
CA GLU A 48 3.91 -19.27 0.77
C GLU A 48 3.07 -18.04 0.38
N LEU A 49 1.82 -18.24 -0.04
CA LEU A 49 0.89 -17.16 -0.36
C LEU A 49 0.58 -16.30 0.89
N ARG A 50 0.33 -16.95 2.04
CA ARG A 50 0.05 -16.24 3.30
C ARG A 50 1.21 -15.33 3.68
N ASP A 51 2.43 -15.82 3.58
CA ASP A 51 3.62 -15.10 4.02
C ASP A 51 3.94 -13.95 3.04
N ALA A 52 3.78 -14.16 1.72
CA ALA A 52 3.90 -13.11 0.70
C ALA A 52 2.85 -12.01 0.88
N VAL A 53 1.57 -12.37 1.03
CA VAL A 53 0.47 -11.40 1.26
C VAL A 53 0.67 -10.66 2.58
N ARG A 54 1.19 -11.31 3.63
CA ARG A 54 1.50 -10.65 4.90
C ARG A 54 2.61 -9.62 4.74
N SER A 55 3.67 -9.94 3.99
CA SER A 55 4.75 -8.98 3.68
C SER A 55 4.20 -7.76 2.94
N LEU A 56 3.44 -8.00 1.87
CA LEU A 56 2.77 -6.96 1.10
C LEU A 56 1.89 -6.06 1.98
N ALA A 57 1.07 -6.66 2.84
CA ALA A 57 0.18 -5.93 3.73
C ALA A 57 0.93 -5.05 4.73
N ASN A 58 2.02 -5.56 5.30
CA ASN A 58 2.88 -4.79 6.20
C ASN A 58 3.57 -3.63 5.47
N ALA A 59 4.09 -3.87 4.26
CA ALA A 59 4.73 -2.83 3.45
C ALA A 59 3.75 -1.70 3.07
N LEU A 60 2.48 -2.04 2.78
CA LEU A 60 1.42 -1.06 2.55
C LEU A 60 1.21 -0.14 3.78
N GLN A 61 1.08 -0.73 4.97
CA GLN A 61 0.86 0.03 6.21
C GLN A 61 2.08 0.87 6.60
N GLU A 62 3.29 0.32 6.51
CA GLU A 62 4.52 1.04 6.81
C GLU A 62 4.70 2.26 5.90
N LEU A 63 4.46 2.09 4.59
CA LEU A 63 4.51 3.19 3.64
C LEU A 63 3.44 4.26 3.96
N ALA A 64 2.22 3.85 4.29
CA ALA A 64 1.14 4.76 4.65
C ALA A 64 1.49 5.62 5.87
N VAL A 65 2.02 4.99 6.94
CA VAL A 65 2.42 5.68 8.17
C VAL A 65 3.54 6.68 7.91
N ASN A 66 4.54 6.31 7.11
CA ASN A 66 5.62 7.23 6.75
C ASN A 66 5.13 8.43 5.92
N TYR A 67 4.17 8.22 5.02
CA TYR A 67 3.53 9.34 4.32
C TYR A 67 2.70 10.25 5.23
N LEU A 68 2.03 9.70 6.24
CA LEU A 68 1.27 10.48 7.22
C LEU A 68 2.21 11.28 8.13
N ALA A 69 3.37 10.72 8.47
CA ALA A 69 4.41 11.39 9.24
C ALA A 69 5.16 12.49 8.46
N GLY A 70 4.93 12.62 7.15
CA GLY A 70 5.67 13.56 6.31
C GLY A 70 7.14 13.18 6.15
N ALA A 71 7.46 11.87 6.18
CA ALA A 71 8.82 11.38 6.05
C ALA A 71 9.45 11.83 4.71
N PRO A 72 10.77 12.11 4.69
CA PRO A 72 11.45 12.54 3.48
C PRO A 72 11.59 11.40 2.46
N ASP A 73 11.86 11.74 1.21
CA ASP A 73 12.02 10.77 0.11
C ASP A 73 13.13 9.75 0.37
N SER A 74 14.17 10.09 1.14
CA SER A 74 15.23 9.15 1.53
C SER A 74 14.72 7.99 2.39
N VAL A 75 13.61 8.19 3.11
CA VAL A 75 12.92 7.15 3.89
C VAL A 75 11.86 6.46 3.05
N VAL A 76 11.07 7.23 2.30
CA VAL A 76 9.89 6.73 1.58
C VAL A 76 10.26 5.95 0.31
N THR A 77 11.33 6.34 -0.39
CA THR A 77 11.73 5.70 -1.67
C THR A 77 12.08 4.23 -1.51
N PRO A 78 12.91 3.82 -0.53
CA PRO A 78 13.15 2.41 -0.26
C PRO A 78 11.88 1.61 0.04
N LEU A 79 10.94 2.20 0.78
CA LEU A 79 9.66 1.57 1.12
C LEU A 79 8.77 1.35 -0.11
N ARG A 80 8.76 2.29 -1.07
CA ARG A 80 8.09 2.07 -2.36
C ARG A 80 8.66 0.87 -3.11
N LEU A 81 9.98 0.76 -3.17
CA LEU A 81 10.65 -0.34 -3.87
C LEU A 81 10.43 -1.69 -3.18
N ALA A 82 10.30 -1.69 -1.85
CA ALA A 82 9.88 -2.87 -1.10
C ALA A 82 8.43 -3.26 -1.44
N LEU A 83 7.50 -2.30 -1.41
CA LEU A 83 6.10 -2.53 -1.80
C LEU A 83 5.98 -3.08 -3.23
N GLU A 84 6.72 -2.54 -4.19
CA GLU A 84 6.73 -3.03 -5.59
C GLU A 84 7.25 -4.46 -5.69
N ARG A 85 8.29 -4.82 -4.93
CA ARG A 85 8.79 -6.20 -4.87
C ARG A 85 7.76 -7.15 -4.28
N ASP A 86 7.15 -6.77 -3.16
CA ASP A 86 6.16 -7.61 -2.47
C ASP A 86 4.90 -7.80 -3.31
N THR A 87 4.49 -6.76 -4.05
CA THR A 87 3.36 -6.86 -5.00
C THR A 87 3.66 -7.91 -6.06
N ARG A 88 4.83 -7.84 -6.72
CA ARG A 88 5.24 -8.81 -7.75
C ARG A 88 5.42 -10.23 -7.20
N ALA A 89 5.75 -10.37 -5.92
CA ALA A 89 5.92 -11.68 -5.29
C ALA A 89 4.59 -12.43 -5.10
N VAL A 90 3.48 -11.71 -4.98
CA VAL A 90 2.14 -12.30 -4.83
C VAL A 90 1.59 -12.82 -6.16
N ASP A 91 1.82 -12.10 -7.27
CA ASP A 91 1.27 -12.42 -8.59
C ASP A 91 1.39 -13.91 -9.02
N PRO A 92 2.56 -14.56 -8.96
CA PRO A 92 2.70 -15.95 -9.40
C PRO A 92 2.06 -16.98 -8.46
N LEU A 93 1.66 -16.57 -7.25
CA LEU A 93 1.07 -17.46 -6.23
C LEU A 93 -0.46 -17.48 -6.29
N CYS A 94 -1.07 -16.60 -7.09
CA CYS A 94 -2.50 -16.57 -7.35
C CYS A 94 -2.83 -17.57 -8.47
N VAL A 95 -3.39 -18.73 -8.09
CA VAL A 95 -3.86 -19.79 -9.01
C VAL A 95 -5.36 -19.84 -9.12
#